data_AF-A0A524ERJ7-F1
#
_entry.id   AF-A0A524ERJ7-F1
#
_cell.length_a   1.000
_cell.length_b   1.000
_cell.length_c   1.000
_cell.angle_alpha   90.00
_cell.angle_beta   90.00
_cell.angle_gamma   90.00
#
_symmetry.space_group_name_H-M   'P 1'
#
loop_
_entity.id
_entity.type
_entity.pdbx_description
1 polymer ?
#
loop_
_entity_poly.entity_id
_entity_poly.type
_entity_poly.pdbx_seq_one_letter_code
_entity_poly.pdbx_strand_id
1 'polypeptide(L)'
;MKNKGSIIACIIGGVLMVIASVVGNALAYRLIVGFVSERFPEYEAYFTIFLLICIIIALGGGISVIAGSIIAIKLVPIGKWIIGLGAGMGLIAFISWLVTGIIAGSITGTVLEIIIGLLTGPASYGIIGVFLTIWARRFMKKKKEEKNE
;
A
#
# COMPACT_ATOMS: atom_id res chain seq x y z
N MET A 1 -12.07 1.73 22.89
CA MET A 1 -10.83 1.50 22.09
C MET A 1 -10.63 2.68 21.13
N LYS A 2 -9.65 3.54 21.40
CA LYS A 2 -9.46 4.84 20.72
C LYS A 2 -9.18 4.76 19.21
N ASN A 3 -8.85 3.57 18.67
CA ASN A 3 -8.51 3.34 17.26
C ASN A 3 -9.42 2.33 16.53
N LYS A 4 -10.51 1.82 17.14
CA LYS A 4 -11.36 0.76 16.54
C LYS A 4 -11.85 1.14 15.13
N GLY A 5 -12.37 2.35 14.96
CA GLY A 5 -12.90 2.83 13.68
C GLY A 5 -11.85 2.89 12.58
N SER A 6 -10.65 3.40 12.88
CA SER A 6 -9.54 3.47 11.92
C SER A 6 -9.01 2.10 11.52
N ILE A 7 -8.93 1.15 12.46
CA ILE A 7 -8.49 -0.22 12.17
C ILE A 7 -9.51 -0.92 11.26
N ILE A 8 -10.81 -0.78 11.56
CA ILE A 8 -11.87 -1.36 10.75
C ILE A 8 -11.87 -0.74 9.34
N ALA A 9 -11.69 0.57 9.22
CA ALA A 9 -11.59 1.23 7.93
C ALA A 9 -10.37 0.76 7.10
N CYS A 10 -9.23 0.49 7.73
CA CYS A 10 -8.09 -0.12 7.03
C CYS A 10 -8.35 -1.58 6.64
N ILE A 11 -9.06 -2.37 7.45
CA ILE A 11 -9.44 -3.74 7.07
C ILE A 11 -10.38 -3.71 5.87
N ILE A 12 -11.41 -2.86 5.90
CA ILE A 12 -12.34 -2.67 4.78
C ILE A 12 -11.56 -2.22 3.53
N GLY A 13 -10.69 -1.22 3.66
CA GLY A 13 -9.84 -0.76 2.56
C GLY A 13 -8.95 -1.86 1.99
N GLY A 14 -8.38 -2.70 2.85
CA GLY A 14 -7.61 -3.88 2.45
C GLY A 14 -8.44 -4.91 1.70
N VAL A 15 -9.67 -5.19 2.14
CA VAL A 15 -10.60 -6.10 1.43
C VAL A 15 -10.95 -5.55 0.05
N LEU A 16 -11.25 -4.25 -0.06
CA LEU A 16 -11.47 -3.60 -1.35
C LEU A 16 -10.26 -3.72 -2.28
N MET A 17 -9.05 -3.57 -1.74
CA MET A 17 -7.81 -3.78 -2.50
C MET A 17 -7.62 -5.22 -2.94
N VAL A 18 -8.02 -6.22 -2.14
CA VAL A 18 -7.99 -7.64 -2.52
C VAL A 18 -8.96 -7.93 -3.66
N ILE A 19 -10.20 -7.43 -3.58
CA ILE A 19 -11.21 -7.61 -4.64
C ILE A 19 -10.72 -7.00 -5.95
N ALA A 20 -10.10 -5.82 -5.89
CA ALA A 20 -9.51 -5.15 -7.04
C ALA A 20 -8.15 -5.75 -7.48
N SER A 21 -7.66 -6.79 -6.81
CA SER A 21 -6.33 -7.39 -7.05
C SER A 21 -5.21 -6.34 -7.12
N VAL A 22 -5.26 -5.33 -6.25
CA VAL A 22 -4.24 -4.30 -6.18
C VAL A 22 -3.02 -4.88 -5.48
N VAL A 23 -2.00 -5.15 -6.29
CA VAL A 23 -0.70 -5.68 -5.86
C VAL A 23 0.39 -4.67 -6.18
N GLY A 24 1.36 -4.52 -5.29
CA GLY A 24 2.50 -3.62 -5.49
C GLY A 24 3.43 -4.06 -6.61
N ASN A 25 4.06 -3.09 -7.28
CA ASN A 25 5.04 -3.37 -8.33
C ASN A 25 6.40 -3.77 -7.74
N ALA A 26 6.77 -5.04 -7.86
CA ALA A 26 8.05 -5.56 -7.36
C ALA A 26 9.28 -4.96 -8.06
N LEU A 27 9.16 -4.52 -9.33
CA LEU A 27 10.24 -3.89 -10.08
C LEU A 27 10.62 -2.53 -9.50
N ALA A 28 9.66 -1.79 -8.95
CA ALA A 28 9.93 -0.49 -8.34
C ALA A 28 10.89 -0.62 -7.13
N TYR A 29 10.76 -1.68 -6.31
CA TYR A 29 11.69 -1.93 -5.21
C TYR A 29 13.08 -2.32 -5.69
N ARG A 30 13.17 -3.12 -6.75
CA ARG A 30 14.46 -3.52 -7.33
C ARG A 30 15.23 -2.30 -7.85
N LEU A 31 14.55 -1.36 -8.49
CA LEU A 31 15.17 -0.12 -8.96
C LEU A 31 15.67 0.75 -7.80
N ILE A 32 14.83 0.98 -6.79
CA ILE A 32 15.21 1.82 -5.64
C ILE A 32 16.43 1.24 -4.92
N VAL A 33 16.44 -0.06 -4.68
CA VAL A 33 17.55 -0.69 -3.96
C VAL A 33 18.78 -0.83 -4.84
N GLY A 34 18.63 -1.10 -6.15
CA GLY A 34 19.76 -1.10 -7.09
C GLY A 34 20.52 0.23 -7.05
N PHE A 35 19.80 1.36 -7.06
CA PHE A 35 20.39 2.68 -6.89
C PHE A 35 21.12 2.87 -5.55
N VAL A 36 20.56 2.33 -4.46
CA VAL A 36 21.15 2.46 -3.12
C VAL A 36 22.36 1.54 -2.94
N SER A 37 22.32 0.31 -3.47
CA SER A 37 23.41 -0.66 -3.41
C SER A 37 24.61 -0.23 -4.26
N GLU A 38 24.37 0.41 -5.42
CA GLU A 38 25.45 1.02 -6.21
C GLU A 38 26.18 2.12 -5.43
N ARG A 39 25.46 2.85 -4.56
CA ARG A 39 26.04 3.93 -3.76
C ARG A 39 26.70 3.45 -2.46
N PHE A 40 26.22 2.33 -1.91
CA PHE A 40 26.67 1.77 -0.64
C PHE A 40 26.79 0.24 -0.71
N PRO A 41 27.82 -0.28 -1.42
CA PRO A 41 27.97 -1.72 -1.66
C PRO A 41 28.21 -2.53 -0.38
N GLU A 42 28.79 -1.90 0.65
CA GLU A 42 29.08 -2.53 1.95
C GLU A 42 27.81 -3.02 2.69
N TYR A 43 26.64 -2.49 2.36
CA TYR A 43 25.36 -2.84 2.98
C TYR A 43 24.45 -3.66 2.07
N GLU A 44 24.93 -4.13 0.92
CA GLU A 44 24.12 -4.82 -0.10
C GLU A 44 23.33 -6.01 0.46
N ALA A 45 23.95 -6.82 1.32
CA ALA A 45 23.29 -7.96 1.95
C ALA A 45 22.10 -7.54 2.84
N TYR A 46 22.24 -6.46 3.61
CA TYR A 46 21.16 -5.92 4.45
C TYR A 46 20.04 -5.33 3.60
N PHE A 47 20.39 -4.58 2.55
CA PHE A 47 19.40 -4.03 1.62
C PHE A 47 18.64 -5.13 0.89
N THR A 48 19.29 -6.23 0.52
CA THR A 48 18.65 -7.37 -0.16
C THR A 48 17.62 -8.05 0.72
N ILE A 49 17.93 -8.28 2.00
CA ILE A 49 16.97 -8.87 2.97
C ILE A 49 15.80 -7.92 3.20
N PHE A 50 16.07 -6.63 3.38
CA PHE A 50 15.05 -5.61 3.55
C PHE A 50 14.13 -5.53 2.32
N LEU A 51 14.71 -5.56 1.12
CA LEU A 51 14.00 -5.56 -0.15
C LEU A 51 13.09 -6.78 -0.28
N LEU A 52 13.57 -7.97 0.08
CA LEU A 52 12.77 -9.18 0.07
C LEU A 52 11.50 -9.02 0.92
N ILE A 53 11.64 -8.50 2.14
CA ILE A 53 10.52 -8.25 3.05
C ILE A 53 9.54 -7.24 2.44
N CYS A 54 10.07 -6.13 1.90
CA CYS A 54 9.26 -5.11 1.22
C CYS A 54 8.51 -5.66 0.00
N ILE A 55 9.15 -6.51 -0.81
CA ILE A 55 8.53 -7.17 -1.96
C ILE A 55 7.42 -8.11 -1.51
N ILE A 56 7.65 -8.94 -0.48
CA ILE A 56 6.63 -9.87 0.02
C ILE A 56 5.40 -9.10 0.51
N ILE A 57 5.61 -8.00 1.25
CA ILE A 57 4.54 -7.12 1.74
C ILE A 57 3.80 -6.44 0.58
N ALA A 58 4.52 -5.99 -0.44
CA ALA A 58 3.95 -5.33 -1.61
C ALA A 58 3.18 -6.30 -2.50
N LEU A 59 3.68 -7.53 -2.68
CA LEU A 59 2.98 -8.62 -3.34
C LEU A 59 1.70 -9.01 -2.60
N GLY A 60 1.70 -8.88 -1.27
CA GLY A 60 0.51 -9.06 -0.46
C GLY A 60 -0.58 -8.01 -0.68
N GLY A 61 -0.23 -6.79 -1.14
CA GLY A 61 -1.19 -5.73 -1.47
C GLY A 61 -2.25 -5.48 -0.38
N GLY A 62 -3.52 -5.75 -0.71
CA GLY A 62 -4.62 -5.66 0.27
C GLY A 62 -4.50 -6.62 1.47
N ILE A 63 -3.89 -7.79 1.30
CA ILE A 63 -3.66 -8.77 2.38
C ILE A 63 -2.66 -8.19 3.39
N SER A 64 -1.60 -7.52 2.94
CA SER A 64 -0.64 -6.90 3.85
C SER A 64 -1.24 -5.72 4.61
N VAL A 65 -2.17 -4.98 4.00
CA VAL A 65 -2.99 -3.98 4.70
C VAL A 65 -3.83 -4.60 5.81
N ILE A 66 -4.50 -5.74 5.55
CA ILE A 66 -5.31 -6.44 6.56
C ILE A 66 -4.42 -6.95 7.69
N ALA A 67 -3.31 -7.63 7.37
CA ALA A 67 -2.36 -8.13 8.35
C ALA A 67 -1.76 -7.00 9.20
N GLY A 68 -1.36 -5.90 8.56
CA GLY A 68 -0.87 -4.70 9.25
C GLY A 68 -1.93 -4.06 10.16
N SER A 69 -3.21 -4.13 9.79
CA SER A 69 -4.32 -3.64 10.61
C SER A 69 -4.56 -4.49 11.86
N ILE A 70 -4.40 -5.81 11.76
CA ILE A 70 -4.45 -6.72 12.91
C ILE A 70 -3.27 -6.46 13.85
N ILE A 71 -2.06 -6.31 13.30
CA ILE A 71 -0.85 -5.99 14.08
C ILE A 71 -0.99 -4.63 14.78
N ALA A 72 -1.63 -3.65 14.14
CA ALA A 72 -1.87 -2.32 14.70
C ALA A 72 -2.77 -2.33 15.96
N ILE A 73 -3.48 -3.43 16.25
CA ILE A 73 -4.25 -3.60 17.49
C ILE A 73 -3.33 -3.63 18.72
N LYS A 74 -2.19 -4.32 18.62
CA LYS A 74 -1.19 -4.44 19.70
C LYS A 74 -0.03 -3.46 19.54
N LEU A 75 0.47 -3.29 18.32
CA LEU A 75 1.65 -2.50 17.99
C LEU A 75 1.31 -1.48 16.89
N VAL A 76 0.74 -0.35 17.29
CA VAL A 76 0.35 0.74 16.38
C VAL A 76 1.47 1.19 15.42
N PRO A 77 2.73 1.43 15.85
CA PRO A 77 3.75 1.94 14.92
C PRO A 77 4.12 0.92 13.83
N ILE A 78 4.27 -0.35 14.20
CA ILE A 78 4.65 -1.43 13.27
C ILE A 78 3.50 -1.73 12.32
N GLY A 79 2.27 -1.86 12.84
CA GLY A 79 1.09 -2.11 12.02
C GLY A 79 0.85 -0.98 11.02
N LYS A 80 1.00 0.29 11.45
CA LYS A 80 0.98 1.44 10.54
C LYS A 80 2.04 1.34 9.45
N TRP A 81 3.24 0.87 9.76
CA TRP A 81 4.32 0.79 8.78
C TRP A 81 3.98 -0.21 7.68
N ILE A 82 3.51 -1.41 8.05
CA ILE A 82 3.06 -2.46 7.14
C ILE A 82 1.89 -2.00 6.26
N ILE A 83 0.86 -1.37 6.87
CA ILE A 83 -0.27 -0.79 6.12
C ILE A 83 0.22 0.22 5.09
N GLY A 84 1.21 1.04 5.46
CA GLY A 84 1.81 2.03 4.58
C GLY A 84 2.50 1.42 3.37
N LEU A 85 3.24 0.34 3.56
CA LEU A 85 3.91 -0.37 2.48
C LEU A 85 2.89 -1.04 1.54
N GLY A 86 1.87 -1.72 2.08
CA GLY A 86 0.82 -2.35 1.26
C GLY A 86 0.03 -1.33 0.44
N ALA A 87 -0.50 -0.29 1.09
CA ALA A 87 -1.30 0.74 0.42
C ALA A 87 -0.47 1.65 -0.50
N GLY A 88 0.74 2.04 -0.06
CA GLY A 88 1.63 2.89 -0.85
C GLY A 88 2.12 2.20 -2.12
N MET A 89 2.41 0.90 -2.05
CA MET A 89 2.81 0.14 -3.23
C MET A 89 1.63 -0.17 -4.16
N GLY A 90 0.44 -0.40 -3.59
CA GLY A 90 -0.79 -0.47 -4.38
C GLY A 90 -1.03 0.82 -5.18
N LEU A 91 -0.75 1.98 -4.58
CA LEU A 91 -0.82 3.26 -5.28
C LEU A 91 0.21 3.37 -6.43
N ILE A 92 1.46 2.93 -6.21
CA ILE A 92 2.50 2.95 -7.26
C ILE A 92 2.14 2.02 -8.41
N ALA A 93 1.62 0.83 -8.11
CA ALA A 93 1.16 -0.11 -9.13
C ALA A 93 -0.02 0.45 -9.92
N PHE A 94 -0.95 1.13 -9.25
CA PHE A 94 -2.05 1.82 -9.90
C PHE A 94 -1.56 2.90 -10.88
N ILE A 95 -0.60 3.72 -10.46
CA ILE A 95 0.02 4.74 -11.34
C ILE A 95 0.71 4.08 -12.53
N SER A 96 1.44 2.98 -12.31
CA SER A 96 2.09 2.22 -13.39
C SER A 96 1.08 1.68 -14.39
N TRP A 97 -0.02 1.08 -13.91
CA TRP A 97 -1.10 0.58 -14.77
C TRP A 97 -1.72 1.69 -15.63
N LEU A 98 -1.93 2.87 -15.03
CA LEU A 98 -2.48 4.04 -15.73
C LEU A 98 -1.54 4.52 -16.84
N VAL A 99 -0.24 4.65 -16.56
CA VAL A 99 0.77 5.06 -17.56
C VAL A 99 0.88 4.02 -18.68
N THR A 100 0.98 2.73 -18.35
CA THR A 100 1.08 1.67 -19.36
C THR A 100 -0.17 1.57 -20.21
N GLY A 101 -1.36 1.73 -19.63
CA GLY A 101 -2.63 1.72 -20.36
C GLY A 101 -2.77 2.90 -21.35
N ILE A 102 -2.25 4.08 -21.00
CA ILE A 102 -2.18 5.23 -21.91
C ILE A 102 -1.23 4.93 -23.08
N ILE A 103 -0.02 4.44 -22.79
CA ILE A 103 1.00 4.17 -23.82
C ILE A 103 0.56 3.05 -24.77
N ALA A 104 -0.07 2.00 -24.23
CA ALA A 104 -0.55 0.85 -25.01
C ALA A 104 -1.81 1.14 -25.84
N GLY A 105 -2.37 2.36 -25.76
CA GLY A 105 -3.59 2.72 -26.50
C GLY A 105 -4.83 1.91 -26.09
N SER A 106 -4.82 1.29 -24.91
CA SER A 106 -5.99 0.59 -24.34
C SER A 106 -6.90 1.54 -23.56
N ILE A 107 -6.36 2.69 -23.15
CA ILE A 107 -7.11 3.81 -22.57
C ILE A 107 -7.21 4.91 -23.65
N THR A 108 -8.11 4.73 -24.61
CA THR A 108 -8.33 5.67 -25.74
C THR A 108 -9.57 6.53 -25.56
N GLY A 109 -9.85 6.92 -24.32
CA GLY A 109 -10.99 7.77 -23.99
C GLY A 109 -10.60 9.20 -23.69
N THR A 110 -11.54 10.13 -23.88
CA THR A 110 -11.41 11.48 -23.31
C THR A 110 -11.18 11.38 -21.80
N VAL A 111 -10.58 12.40 -21.17
CA VAL A 111 -10.30 12.44 -19.71
C VAL A 111 -11.53 12.02 -18.89
N LEU A 112 -12.73 12.33 -19.38
CA LEU A 112 -14.01 11.96 -18.76
C LEU A 112 -14.28 10.45 -18.76
N GLU A 113 -14.00 9.72 -19.85
CA GLU A 113 -14.18 8.27 -19.95
C GLU A 113 -13.20 7.51 -19.06
N ILE A 114 -11.97 8.04 -18.93
CA ILE A 114 -10.97 7.51 -18.01
C ILE A 114 -11.48 7.63 -16.57
N ILE A 115 -12.04 8.79 -16.20
CA ILE A 115 -12.62 9.03 -14.87
C ILE A 115 -13.83 8.12 -14.62
N ILE A 116 -14.72 7.97 -15.59
CA ILE A 116 -15.92 7.12 -15.45
C ILE A 116 -15.51 5.64 -15.35
N GLY A 117 -14.56 5.16 -16.16
CA GLY A 117 -14.02 3.80 -16.08
C GLY A 117 -13.31 3.54 -14.75
N LEU A 118 -12.60 4.55 -14.22
CA LEU A 118 -12.02 4.51 -12.87
C LEU A 118 -13.09 4.44 -11.76
N LEU A 119 -14.26 5.07 -11.95
CA LEU A 119 -15.33 5.09 -10.95
C LEU A 119 -16.25 3.86 -11.00
N THR A 120 -16.42 3.26 -12.17
CA THR A 120 -17.40 2.18 -12.40
C THR A 120 -16.77 0.81 -12.60
N GLY A 121 -15.47 0.73 -12.90
CA GLY A 121 -14.76 -0.52 -13.13
C GLY A 121 -14.17 -1.16 -11.85
N PRO A 122 -13.57 -2.37 -11.97
CA PRO A 122 -12.87 -3.05 -10.88
C PRO A 122 -11.74 -2.22 -10.24
N ALA A 123 -11.17 -1.29 -11.01
CA ALA A 123 -10.16 -0.33 -10.55
C ALA A 123 -10.70 0.63 -9.48
N SER A 124 -12.00 0.92 -9.47
CA SER A 124 -12.65 1.80 -8.48
C SER A 124 -12.45 1.29 -7.05
N TYR A 125 -12.70 0.00 -6.82
CA TYR A 125 -12.54 -0.64 -5.52
C TYR A 125 -11.08 -0.58 -5.05
N GLY A 126 -10.13 -0.72 -5.98
CA GLY A 126 -8.71 -0.63 -5.68
C GLY A 126 -8.30 0.75 -5.19
N ILE A 127 -8.73 1.79 -5.92
CA ILE A 127 -8.44 3.19 -5.60
C ILE A 127 -9.11 3.60 -4.30
N ILE A 128 -10.41 3.33 -4.16
CA ILE A 128 -11.16 3.63 -2.95
C ILE A 128 -10.54 2.90 -1.76
N GLY A 129 -10.16 1.63 -1.94
CA GLY A 129 -9.46 0.84 -0.93
C GLY A 129 -8.14 1.49 -0.50
N VAL A 130 -7.28 1.86 -1.45
CA VAL A 130 -5.99 2.53 -1.16
C VAL A 130 -6.20 3.86 -0.43
N PHE A 131 -7.08 4.73 -0.92
CA PHE A 131 -7.33 6.04 -0.32
C PHE A 131 -7.94 5.92 1.08
N LEU A 132 -8.93 5.04 1.25
CA LEU A 132 -9.54 4.77 2.55
C LEU A 132 -8.49 4.28 3.54
N THR A 133 -7.60 3.40 3.11
CA THR A 133 -6.53 2.84 3.93
C THR A 133 -5.52 3.92 4.35
N ILE A 134 -5.05 4.75 3.42
CA ILE A 134 -4.12 5.85 3.70
C ILE A 134 -4.74 6.87 4.66
N TRP A 135 -6.01 7.22 4.43
CA TRP A 135 -6.73 8.16 5.26
C TRP A 135 -6.95 7.60 6.68
N ALA A 136 -7.46 6.38 6.79
CA ALA A 136 -7.69 5.71 8.08
C ALA A 136 -6.40 5.51 8.88
N ARG A 137 -5.28 5.20 8.22
CA ARG A 137 -3.94 5.10 8.84
C ARG A 137 -3.54 6.40 9.55
N ARG A 138 -3.88 7.58 8.99
CA ARG A 138 -3.55 8.88 9.56
C ARG A 138 -4.26 9.14 10.90
N PHE A 139 -5.46 8.58 11.07
CA PHE A 139 -6.27 8.74 12.29
C PHE A 139 -5.92 7.78 13.42
N MET A 140 -5.20 6.68 13.16
CA MET A 140 -4.72 5.80 14.25
C MET A 140 -3.75 6.55 15.15
N LYS A 141 -3.97 6.61 16.46
CA LYS A 141 -3.05 7.28 17.41
C LYS A 141 -2.33 6.25 18.29
N LYS A 142 -1.05 6.46 18.61
CA LYS A 142 -0.36 5.63 19.61
C LYS A 142 -1.13 5.78 20.93
N LYS A 143 -1.44 4.67 21.61
CA LYS A 143 -1.94 4.74 22.99
C LYS A 143 -0.81 5.44 23.78
N LYS A 144 -1.08 6.57 24.42
CA LYS A 144 -0.11 7.11 25.40
C LYS A 144 0.07 5.99 26.41
N GLU A 145 1.30 5.49 26.53
CA GLU A 145 1.68 4.71 27.69
C GLU A 145 1.37 5.63 28.88
N GLU A 146 0.42 5.23 29.71
CA GLU A 146 0.33 5.76 31.06
C GLU A 146 1.73 5.51 31.63
N LYS A 147 2.48 6.61 31.86
CA LYS A 147 3.64 6.59 32.72
C LYS A 147 3.11 6.08 34.06
N ASN A 148 3.26 4.79 34.31
CA ASN A 148 3.26 4.29 35.67
C ASN A 148 4.62 4.69 36.23
N GLU A 149 4.55 5.72 37.07
CA GLU A 149 5.47 6.10 38.16
C GLU A 149 6.91 6.49 37.77
#